data_AF-A0A5C6T5J2-F1
#
_entry.id   AF-A0A5C6T5J2-F1
#
_cell.length_a   1.000
_cell.length_b   1.000
_cell.length_c   1.000
_cell.angle_alpha   90.00
_cell.angle_beta   90.00
_cell.angle_gamma   90.00
#
_symmetry.space_group_name_H-M   'P 1'
#
loop_
_entity.id
_entity.type
_entity.pdbx_description
1 polymer ?
#
loop_
_entity_poly.entity_id
_entity_poly.type
_entity_poly.pdbx_seq_one_letter_code
_entity_poly.pdbx_strand_id
1 'polypeptide(L)'
;MLHYKPPTASAGFQSLPGDLQHEVLSPGWISVNSPTNLPTDFFSLFMPLVQPLQKVTTSSHDSSALDEIRDELEAYFIRFPTTLLEYECLEHAYQAEAMIWFHGIFMLTFIDRDLFLLLTSDELTSTAEFIYALDHSILLREALPVLMLLDSSCHTISAATAFLVLTSSVVTCLALREFDSSLDSHEAMATMPPTLLASADRHLRALETFKQGTRFDVELIKHIQTCLSSSATLGSPGLSSDYNRTLNELAFYRWASGGHGILRSPKQPVVESSQFMNRYPIDSRFLQDRQARTSAIERICSPNARICQPGCFELSIELF
;
A
#
# COMPACT_ATOMS: atom_id res chain seq x y z
N MET A 1 34.09 8.69 -12.16
CA MET A 1 33.38 9.41 -13.24
C MET A 1 33.32 8.50 -14.45
N LEU A 2 32.20 7.80 -14.63
CA LEU A 2 31.84 7.13 -15.88
C LEU A 2 30.40 7.51 -16.16
N HIS A 3 30.22 8.33 -17.20
CA HIS A 3 28.93 8.77 -17.71
C HIS A 3 28.27 7.61 -18.47
N TYR A 4 27.03 7.28 -18.12
CA TYR A 4 26.18 6.45 -18.96
C TYR A 4 25.17 7.33 -19.71
N LYS A 5 25.10 7.14 -21.03
CA LYS A 5 24.11 7.75 -21.93
C LYS A 5 23.13 6.64 -22.35
N PRO A 6 21.81 6.85 -22.30
CA PRO A 6 20.84 5.83 -22.72
C PRO A 6 20.79 5.72 -24.25
N PRO A 7 20.54 4.53 -24.82
CA PRO A 7 20.36 4.36 -26.25
C PRO A 7 18.93 4.72 -26.67
N THR A 8 18.83 5.43 -27.79
CA THR A 8 17.62 5.82 -28.49
C THR A 8 16.97 4.64 -29.21
N ALA A 9 15.65 4.57 -29.14
CA ALA A 9 14.81 3.58 -29.79
C ALA A 9 14.80 3.71 -31.32
N SER A 10 15.07 2.61 -32.05
CA SER A 10 14.43 2.26 -33.32
C SER A 10 14.95 0.91 -33.85
N ALA A 11 14.07 0.16 -34.55
CA ALA A 11 14.23 -1.19 -35.11
C ALA A 11 14.05 -2.30 -34.05
N GLY A 12 13.15 -3.27 -34.17
CA GLY A 12 12.42 -3.82 -35.32
C GLY A 12 12.32 -5.31 -35.05
N PHE A 13 11.11 -5.87 -35.02
CA PHE A 13 10.85 -7.29 -34.78
C PHE A 13 11.71 -8.17 -35.71
N GLN A 14 12.65 -8.92 -35.15
CA GLN A 14 13.23 -10.12 -35.78
C GLN A 14 13.34 -11.23 -34.72
N SER A 15 12.70 -12.35 -35.05
CA SER A 15 12.69 -13.63 -34.35
C SER A 15 14.10 -14.14 -34.01
N LEU A 16 14.30 -14.56 -32.75
CA LEU A 16 15.52 -15.25 -32.33
C LEU A 16 15.53 -16.73 -32.80
N PRO A 17 16.70 -17.30 -33.17
CA PRO A 17 16.82 -18.68 -33.63
C PRO A 17 16.71 -19.70 -32.49
N GLY A 18 16.13 -20.86 -32.81
CA GLY A 18 15.75 -21.94 -31.88
C GLY A 18 16.86 -22.83 -31.32
N ASP A 19 18.06 -22.29 -31.02
CA ASP A 19 19.18 -23.08 -30.48
C ASP A 19 19.78 -22.49 -29.18
N LEU A 20 18.93 -21.98 -28.29
CA LEU A 20 19.27 -21.67 -26.88
C LEU A 20 18.29 -22.33 -25.88
N GLN A 21 17.51 -23.31 -26.34
CA GLN A 21 16.69 -24.16 -25.48
C GLN A 21 17.54 -25.35 -25.00
N HIS A 22 18.36 -25.14 -23.96
CA HIS A 22 18.81 -26.16 -22.97
C HIS A 22 20.02 -25.66 -22.17
N GLU A 23 19.88 -24.51 -21.51
CA GLU A 23 20.53 -24.30 -20.21
C GLU A 23 19.44 -23.82 -19.26
N VAL A 24 18.84 -24.79 -18.57
CA VAL A 24 18.01 -24.55 -17.41
C VAL A 24 18.91 -23.89 -16.38
N LEU A 25 18.82 -22.56 -16.32
CA LEU A 25 19.40 -21.74 -15.27
C LEU A 25 18.89 -22.29 -13.94
N SER A 26 19.75 -23.07 -13.29
CA SER A 26 19.58 -23.46 -11.90
C SER A 26 19.54 -22.18 -11.06
N PRO A 27 18.66 -22.06 -10.05
CA PRO A 27 18.55 -20.87 -9.21
C PRO A 27 19.78 -20.76 -8.32
N GLY A 28 20.82 -20.12 -8.84
CA GLY A 28 22.14 -19.96 -8.22
C GLY A 28 22.40 -18.57 -7.63
N TRP A 29 21.36 -17.81 -7.26
CA TRP A 29 21.51 -16.46 -6.70
C TRP A 29 21.47 -16.39 -5.18
N ILE A 30 21.59 -17.51 -4.47
CA ILE A 30 21.85 -17.49 -3.04
C ILE A 30 22.91 -18.53 -2.66
N SER A 31 24.17 -18.25 -3.03
CA SER A 31 25.28 -18.76 -2.21
C SER A 31 25.30 -17.92 -0.93
N VAL A 32 24.43 -18.28 0.02
CA VAL A 32 24.43 -17.76 1.39
C VAL A 32 25.81 -18.03 1.98
N ASN A 33 26.65 -16.99 2.03
CA ASN A 33 27.68 -16.95 3.06
C ASN A 33 26.93 -17.16 4.39
N SER A 34 27.34 -18.19 5.14
CA SER A 34 26.86 -18.68 6.45
C SER A 34 25.77 -17.86 7.12
N PRO A 35 24.69 -18.47 7.68
CA PRO A 35 23.63 -17.73 8.35
C PRO A 35 24.24 -16.82 9.41
N THR A 36 24.34 -15.53 9.08
CA THR A 36 24.61 -14.53 10.09
C THR A 36 23.38 -14.59 10.97
N ASN A 37 23.54 -15.08 12.20
CA ASN A 37 22.57 -14.96 13.27
C ASN A 37 22.34 -13.46 13.53
N LEU A 38 21.64 -12.82 12.61
CA LEU A 38 21.19 -11.46 12.72
C LEU A 38 20.16 -11.48 13.84
N PRO A 39 20.24 -10.54 14.79
CA PRO A 39 19.31 -10.55 15.90
C PRO A 39 17.89 -10.32 15.37
N THR A 40 16.95 -11.15 15.84
CA THR A 40 15.52 -11.08 15.51
C THR A 40 14.72 -10.40 16.62
N ASP A 41 15.40 -9.78 17.59
CA ASP A 41 14.76 -9.07 18.69
C ASP A 41 14.11 -7.75 18.23
N PHE A 42 13.20 -7.25 19.06
CA PHE A 42 12.44 -6.04 18.78
C PHE A 42 13.31 -4.84 18.35
N PHE A 43 14.40 -4.55 19.05
CA PHE A 43 15.21 -3.38 18.74
C PHE A 43 15.92 -3.54 17.41
N SER A 44 16.42 -4.74 17.12
CA SER A 44 17.13 -5.02 15.87
C SER A 44 16.24 -4.88 14.64
N LEU A 45 14.95 -5.19 14.76
CA LEU A 45 13.97 -5.01 13.68
C LEU A 45 13.48 -3.56 13.54
N PHE A 46 13.25 -2.86 14.65
CA PHE A 46 12.62 -1.53 14.60
C PHE A 46 13.60 -0.36 14.50
N MET A 47 14.78 -0.44 15.12
CA MET A 47 15.71 0.69 15.14
C MET A 47 16.07 1.22 13.74
N PRO A 48 16.27 0.37 12.71
CA PRO A 48 16.47 0.83 11.34
C PRO A 48 15.26 1.56 10.73
N LEU A 49 14.04 1.32 11.22
CA LEU A 49 12.80 1.86 10.67
C LEU A 49 12.33 3.15 11.38
N VAL A 50 12.79 3.39 12.61
CA VAL A 50 12.38 4.56 13.40
C VAL A 50 12.74 5.87 12.71
N GLN A 51 13.97 6.01 12.21
CA GLN A 51 14.43 7.24 11.54
C GLN A 51 13.70 7.47 10.21
N PRO A 52 13.61 6.48 9.29
CA PRO A 52 12.75 6.56 8.12
C PRO A 52 11.33 7.01 8.45
N LEU A 53 10.67 6.38 9.42
CA LEU A 53 9.32 6.73 9.83
C LEU A 53 9.22 8.18 10.32
N GLN A 54 10.17 8.62 11.15
CA GLN A 54 10.21 10.01 11.64
C GLN A 54 10.40 11.01 10.49
N LYS A 55 11.30 10.72 9.55
CA LYS A 55 11.52 11.57 8.37
C LYS A 55 10.24 11.66 7.54
N VAL A 56 9.67 10.53 7.09
CA VAL A 56 8.45 10.54 6.26
C VAL A 56 7.23 11.12 6.97
N THR A 57 7.21 11.21 8.30
CA THR A 57 6.09 11.80 9.07
C THR A 57 6.26 13.29 9.37
N THR A 58 7.47 13.84 9.24
CA THR A 58 7.78 15.23 9.59
C THR A 58 8.26 16.08 8.42
N SER A 59 8.79 15.47 7.36
CA SER A 59 9.31 16.18 6.20
C SER A 59 8.20 16.83 5.34
N SER A 60 8.50 18.00 4.78
CA SER A 60 7.92 18.45 3.52
C SER A 60 8.38 17.49 2.42
N HIS A 61 7.53 17.15 1.44
CA HIS A 61 7.83 16.22 0.33
C HIS A 61 8.96 16.73 -0.59
N ASP A 62 10.19 16.76 -0.07
CA ASP A 62 11.41 17.04 -0.79
C ASP A 62 11.90 15.73 -1.42
N SER A 63 11.97 15.66 -2.76
CA SER A 63 12.17 14.39 -3.46
C SER A 63 13.51 13.74 -3.10
N SER A 64 14.59 14.52 -2.94
CA SER A 64 15.90 13.97 -2.57
C SER A 64 15.90 13.32 -1.19
N ALA A 65 15.17 13.90 -0.24
CA ALA A 65 15.05 13.32 1.10
C ALA A 65 14.22 12.02 1.09
N LEU A 66 13.25 11.91 0.17
CA LEU A 66 12.44 10.69 0.03
C LEU A 66 13.22 9.58 -0.67
N ASP A 67 14.08 9.90 -1.64
CA ASP A 67 14.98 8.93 -2.28
C ASP A 67 15.98 8.34 -1.28
N GLU A 68 16.59 9.16 -0.42
CA GLU A 68 17.49 8.68 0.64
C GLU A 68 16.78 7.70 1.61
N ILE A 69 15.50 7.93 1.89
CA ILE A 69 14.73 7.02 2.75
C ILE A 69 14.48 5.68 2.05
N ARG A 70 14.20 5.69 0.73
CA ARG A 70 14.03 4.46 -0.04
C ARG A 70 15.32 3.64 -0.05
N ASP A 71 16.47 4.28 -0.27
CA ASP A 71 17.79 3.64 -0.20
C ASP A 71 18.05 3.02 1.20
N GLU A 72 17.68 3.73 2.28
CA GLU A 72 17.78 3.20 3.66
C GLU A 72 16.90 1.95 3.86
N LEU A 73 15.69 1.94 3.31
CA LEU A 73 14.78 0.81 3.40
C LEU A 73 15.28 -0.38 2.56
N GLU A 74 15.76 -0.17 1.33
CA GLU A 74 16.36 -1.23 0.52
C GLU A 74 17.55 -1.89 1.23
N ALA A 75 18.43 -1.07 1.82
CA ALA A 75 19.55 -1.55 2.62
C ALA A 75 19.09 -2.35 3.85
N TYR A 76 17.99 -1.95 4.48
CA TYR A 76 17.36 -2.70 5.57
C TYR A 76 16.82 -4.05 5.09
N PHE A 77 16.12 -4.11 3.95
CA PHE A 77 15.59 -5.34 3.38
C PHE A 77 16.70 -6.37 3.10
N ILE A 78 17.80 -5.94 2.48
CA ILE A 78 18.97 -6.79 2.19
C ILE A 78 19.55 -7.40 3.47
N ARG A 79 19.43 -6.69 4.60
CA ARG A 79 19.93 -7.10 5.91
C ARG A 79 18.86 -7.70 6.80
N PHE A 80 17.64 -7.92 6.29
CA PHE A 80 16.55 -8.47 7.09
C PHE A 80 16.84 -9.94 7.44
N PRO A 81 16.54 -10.40 8.67
CA PRO A 81 16.85 -11.77 9.07
C PRO A 81 16.16 -12.79 8.16
N THR A 82 16.95 -13.65 7.52
CA THR A 82 16.44 -14.62 6.54
C THR A 82 15.47 -15.64 7.15
N THR A 83 15.61 -15.91 8.46
CA THR A 83 14.71 -16.80 9.22
C THR A 83 13.30 -16.25 9.39
N LEU A 84 13.10 -14.96 9.10
CA LEU A 84 11.80 -14.30 9.20
C LEU A 84 11.21 -13.98 7.82
N LEU A 85 11.82 -14.41 6.71
CA LEU A 85 11.31 -14.06 5.37
C LEU A 85 9.96 -14.71 5.05
N GLU A 86 9.64 -15.84 5.67
CA GLU A 86 8.35 -16.51 5.48
C GLU A 86 7.40 -16.12 6.61
N TYR A 87 6.18 -15.66 6.28
CA TYR A 87 5.22 -15.20 7.28
C TYR A 87 4.81 -16.32 8.27
N GLU A 88 4.90 -17.58 7.86
CA GLU A 88 4.65 -18.73 8.74
C GLU A 88 5.70 -18.93 9.83
N CYS A 89 6.90 -18.37 9.64
CA CYS A 89 8.00 -18.44 10.61
C CYS A 89 7.94 -17.33 11.67
N LEU A 90 6.95 -16.44 11.63
CA LEU A 90 6.81 -15.37 12.61
C LEU A 90 6.20 -15.88 13.91
N GLU A 91 6.92 -15.67 15.01
CA GLU A 91 6.54 -16.11 16.35
C GLU A 91 5.99 -14.97 17.22
N HIS A 92 6.27 -13.72 16.84
CA HIS A 92 5.89 -12.55 17.62
C HIS A 92 5.25 -11.46 16.77
N ALA A 93 4.22 -10.80 17.32
CA ALA A 93 3.48 -9.73 16.64
C ALA A 93 4.40 -8.61 16.13
N TYR A 94 5.44 -8.25 16.89
CA TYR A 94 6.38 -7.20 16.50
C TYR A 94 7.17 -7.53 15.21
N GLN A 95 7.36 -8.81 14.88
CA GLN A 95 8.04 -9.21 13.66
C GLN A 95 7.18 -8.90 12.44
N ALA A 96 5.88 -9.21 12.52
CA ALA A 96 4.89 -8.82 11.51
C ALA A 96 4.74 -7.28 11.45
N GLU A 97 4.75 -6.59 12.59
CA GLU A 97 4.72 -5.12 12.61
C GLU A 97 5.93 -4.51 11.90
N ALA A 98 7.15 -5.05 12.06
CA ALA A 98 8.33 -4.52 11.38
C ALA A 98 8.20 -4.57 9.85
N MET A 99 7.58 -5.63 9.31
CA MET A 99 7.29 -5.74 7.88
C MET A 99 6.19 -4.79 7.42
N ILE A 100 5.17 -4.56 8.26
CA ILE A 100 4.14 -3.55 8.02
C ILE A 100 4.74 -2.15 8.03
N TRP A 101 5.65 -1.87 8.97
CA TRP A 101 6.38 -0.60 9.04
C TRP A 101 7.20 -0.38 7.79
N PHE A 102 7.98 -1.38 7.38
CA PHE A 102 8.77 -1.32 6.17
C PHE A 102 7.95 -0.89 4.94
N HIS A 103 6.87 -1.62 4.62
CA HIS A 103 6.02 -1.30 3.48
C HIS A 103 5.26 0.01 3.65
N GLY A 104 4.75 0.28 4.85
CA GLY A 104 4.02 1.49 5.13
C GLY A 104 4.90 2.75 5.02
N ILE A 105 6.17 2.68 5.44
CA ILE A 105 7.11 3.80 5.26
C ILE A 105 7.39 4.00 3.78
N PHE A 106 7.64 2.93 3.02
CA PHE A 106 7.78 2.99 1.56
C PHE A 106 6.59 3.69 0.90
N MET A 107 5.36 3.32 1.24
CA MET A 107 4.15 3.99 0.75
C MET A 107 4.20 5.50 1.03
N LEU A 108 4.53 5.92 2.25
CA LEU A 108 4.61 7.33 2.63
C LEU A 108 5.73 8.11 1.94
N THR A 109 6.68 7.43 1.28
CA THR A 109 7.62 8.11 0.39
C THR A 109 6.98 8.52 -0.94
N PHE A 110 5.88 7.89 -1.35
CA PHE A 110 5.21 8.15 -2.62
C PHE A 110 3.94 9.00 -2.47
N ILE A 111 3.23 8.89 -1.35
CA ILE A 111 1.94 9.54 -1.14
C ILE A 111 1.89 10.36 0.15
N ASP A 112 0.90 11.25 0.26
CA ASP A 112 0.64 12.05 1.47
C ASP A 112 0.16 11.16 2.65
N ARG A 113 0.23 11.70 3.87
CA ARG A 113 -0.18 11.08 5.13
C ARG A 113 -1.64 11.37 5.47
N ASP A 114 -2.21 12.41 4.85
CA ASP A 114 -3.56 12.86 5.15
C ASP A 114 -4.61 12.01 4.39
N LEU A 115 -5.23 11.07 5.12
CA LEU A 115 -6.15 10.08 4.54
C LEU A 115 -7.33 10.71 3.79
N PHE A 116 -7.84 11.86 4.25
CA PHE A 116 -8.93 12.55 3.58
C PHE A 116 -8.47 13.16 2.26
N LEU A 117 -7.28 13.80 2.23
CA LEU A 117 -6.72 14.32 0.99
C LEU A 117 -6.43 13.21 -0.02
N LEU A 118 -5.93 12.05 0.44
CA LEU A 118 -5.72 10.90 -0.44
C LEU A 118 -7.04 10.42 -1.07
N LEU A 119 -8.09 10.21 -0.25
CA LEU A 119 -9.40 9.72 -0.72
C LEU A 119 -10.10 10.67 -1.70
N THR A 120 -9.76 11.96 -1.63
CA THR A 120 -10.38 13.03 -2.41
C THR A 120 -9.48 13.62 -3.49
N SER A 121 -8.30 13.02 -3.71
CA SER A 121 -7.41 13.41 -4.79
C SER A 121 -7.93 12.93 -6.13
N ASP A 122 -8.05 13.85 -7.09
CA ASP A 122 -8.57 13.55 -8.43
C ASP A 122 -7.48 12.99 -9.37
N GLU A 123 -6.21 13.28 -9.07
CA GLU A 123 -5.09 12.96 -9.96
C GLU A 123 -4.23 11.81 -9.44
N LEU A 124 -4.28 11.52 -8.14
CA LEU A 124 -3.37 10.56 -7.49
C LEU A 124 -3.35 9.21 -8.20
N THR A 125 -4.51 8.63 -8.53
CA THR A 125 -4.57 7.30 -9.17
C THR A 125 -3.97 7.27 -10.57
N SER A 126 -3.76 8.44 -11.20
CA SER A 126 -3.11 8.59 -12.51
C SER A 126 -1.58 8.71 -12.42
N THR A 127 -1.01 8.72 -11.22
CA THR A 127 0.43 8.88 -10.98
C THR A 127 1.16 7.54 -10.87
N ALA A 128 2.46 7.52 -11.15
CA ALA A 128 3.29 6.34 -10.93
C ALA A 128 3.46 6.06 -9.42
N GLU A 129 3.54 7.12 -8.64
CA GLU A 129 3.60 7.13 -7.18
C GLU A 129 2.45 6.34 -6.54
N PHE A 130 1.24 6.44 -7.08
CA PHE A 130 0.12 5.62 -6.63
C PHE A 130 0.33 4.13 -6.89
N ILE A 131 0.87 3.75 -8.05
CA ILE A 131 1.15 2.35 -8.37
C ILE A 131 2.22 1.79 -7.44
N TYR A 132 3.28 2.55 -7.13
CA TYR A 132 4.28 2.15 -6.14
C TYR A 132 3.70 2.04 -4.73
N ALA A 133 2.84 2.96 -4.31
CA ALA A 133 2.15 2.84 -3.02
C ALA A 133 1.21 1.62 -2.98
N LEU A 134 0.56 1.30 -4.11
CA LEU A 134 -0.34 0.15 -4.21
C LEU A 134 0.42 -1.18 -4.21
N ASP A 135 1.59 -1.26 -4.84
CA ASP A 135 2.51 -2.39 -4.74
C ASP A 135 2.78 -2.72 -3.25
N HIS A 136 3.29 -1.75 -2.51
CA HIS A 136 3.58 -1.94 -1.09
C HIS A 136 2.32 -2.16 -0.23
N SER A 137 1.15 -1.62 -0.61
CA SER A 137 -0.13 -1.92 0.04
C SER A 137 -0.52 -3.40 -0.13
N ILE A 138 -0.29 -3.97 -1.32
CA ILE A 138 -0.53 -5.39 -1.62
C ILE A 138 0.44 -6.28 -0.84
N LEU A 139 1.70 -5.89 -0.70
CA LEU A 139 2.67 -6.66 0.10
C LEU A 139 2.39 -6.56 1.61
N LEU A 140 2.09 -5.36 2.12
CA LEU A 140 1.73 -5.12 3.52
C LEU A 140 0.57 -6.01 3.98
N ARG A 141 -0.43 -6.23 3.11
CA ARG A 141 -1.61 -7.04 3.44
C ARG A 141 -1.26 -8.46 3.90
N GLU A 142 -0.11 -9.00 3.46
CA GLU A 142 0.28 -10.40 3.71
C GLU A 142 0.73 -10.63 5.14
N ALA A 143 1.23 -9.58 5.80
CA ALA A 143 1.56 -9.60 7.22
C ALA A 143 0.32 -9.53 8.13
N LEU A 144 -0.81 -9.00 7.65
CA LEU A 144 -2.00 -8.73 8.47
C LEU A 144 -2.60 -9.99 9.13
N PRO A 145 -2.81 -11.12 8.41
CA PRO A 145 -3.37 -12.31 9.03
C PRO A 145 -2.52 -12.83 10.19
N VAL A 146 -1.20 -12.80 10.03
CA VAL A 146 -0.26 -13.26 11.05
C VAL A 146 -0.21 -12.29 12.23
N LEU A 147 -0.21 -10.98 11.98
CA LEU A 147 -0.32 -9.99 13.05
C LEU A 147 -1.59 -10.21 13.90
N MET A 148 -2.74 -10.44 13.25
CA MET A 148 -4.02 -10.67 13.96
C MET A 148 -4.06 -12.02 14.68
N LEU A 149 -3.33 -13.02 14.19
CA LEU A 149 -3.18 -14.30 14.87
C LEU A 149 -2.34 -14.16 16.15
N LEU A 150 -1.26 -13.36 16.09
CA LEU A 150 -0.29 -13.20 17.17
C LEU A 150 -0.72 -12.18 18.23
N ASP A 151 -1.51 -11.16 17.87
CA ASP A 151 -2.10 -10.20 18.82
C ASP A 151 -3.54 -9.84 18.45
N SER A 152 -4.45 -10.81 18.57
CA SER A 152 -5.89 -10.62 18.32
C SER A 152 -6.53 -9.56 19.22
N SER A 153 -5.93 -9.29 20.38
CA SER A 153 -6.41 -8.30 21.35
C SER A 153 -5.92 -6.86 21.10
N CYS A 154 -4.99 -6.68 20.16
CA CYS A 154 -4.35 -5.39 19.87
C CYS A 154 -3.72 -4.72 21.09
N HIS A 155 -3.17 -5.50 22.04
CA HIS A 155 -2.54 -4.97 23.26
C HIS A 155 -1.11 -4.50 23.06
N THR A 156 -0.41 -5.07 22.08
CA THR A 156 1.00 -4.80 21.77
C THR A 156 1.17 -4.01 20.48
N ILE A 157 0.19 -4.09 19.56
CA ILE A 157 0.20 -3.35 18.28
C ILE A 157 0.42 -1.86 18.50
N SER A 158 1.38 -1.28 17.78
CA SER A 158 1.69 0.14 17.85
C SER A 158 0.68 1.02 17.11
N ALA A 159 0.55 2.28 17.55
CA ALA A 159 -0.29 3.27 16.86
C ALA A 159 0.20 3.57 15.43
N ALA A 160 1.52 3.49 15.19
CA ALA A 160 2.09 3.62 13.87
C ALA A 160 1.63 2.50 12.94
N THR A 161 1.64 1.24 13.40
CA THR A 161 1.08 0.11 12.63
C THR A 161 -0.38 0.36 12.26
N ALA A 162 -1.22 0.79 13.22
CA ALA A 162 -2.61 1.10 12.92
C ALA A 162 -2.76 2.19 11.85
N PHE A 163 -1.96 3.26 11.93
CA PHE A 163 -1.94 4.34 10.93
C PHE A 163 -1.49 3.85 9.54
N LEU A 164 -0.44 3.04 9.46
CA LEU A 164 0.04 2.50 8.19
C LEU A 164 -0.98 1.55 7.54
N VAL A 165 -1.67 0.74 8.33
CA VAL A 165 -2.77 -0.11 7.86
C VAL A 165 -3.97 0.73 7.38
N LEU A 166 -4.31 1.84 8.07
CA LEU A 166 -5.34 2.77 7.59
C LEU A 166 -4.94 3.41 6.25
N THR A 167 -3.68 3.81 6.11
CA THR A 167 -3.13 4.35 4.85
C THR A 167 -3.21 3.33 3.72
N SER A 168 -2.77 2.09 3.99
CA SER A 168 -2.87 0.96 3.05
C SER A 168 -4.32 0.63 2.68
N SER A 169 -5.25 0.73 3.63
CA SER A 169 -6.68 0.57 3.38
C SER A 169 -7.23 1.66 2.44
N VAL A 170 -6.76 2.90 2.58
CA VAL A 170 -7.11 4.01 1.66
C VAL A 170 -6.55 3.77 0.26
N VAL A 171 -5.30 3.32 0.13
CA VAL A 171 -4.71 2.99 -1.17
C VAL A 171 -5.47 1.85 -1.86
N THR A 172 -5.79 0.79 -1.12
CA THR A 172 -6.62 -0.31 -1.63
C THR A 172 -8.03 0.17 -2.02
N CYS A 173 -8.64 1.07 -1.24
CA CYS A 173 -9.93 1.69 -1.55
C CYS A 173 -9.89 2.48 -2.87
N LEU A 174 -8.84 3.29 -3.09
CA LEU A 174 -8.65 4.04 -4.33
C LEU A 174 -8.47 3.11 -5.53
N ALA A 175 -7.68 2.05 -5.39
CA ALA A 175 -7.47 1.07 -6.46
C ALA A 175 -8.78 0.38 -6.87
N LEU A 176 -9.62 -0.02 -5.91
CA LEU A 176 -10.92 -0.62 -6.18
C LEU A 176 -11.84 0.32 -6.95
N ARG A 177 -11.81 1.62 -6.63
CA ARG A 177 -12.63 2.63 -7.31
C ARG A 177 -12.33 2.76 -8.80
N GLU A 178 -11.11 2.44 -9.25
CA GLU A 178 -10.77 2.47 -10.68
C GLU A 178 -11.51 1.40 -11.49
N PHE A 179 -11.98 0.31 -10.86
CA PHE A 179 -12.73 -0.77 -11.50
C PHE A 179 -14.25 -0.59 -11.41
N ASP A 180 -14.72 0.47 -10.77
CA ASP A 180 -16.15 0.72 -10.59
C ASP A 180 -16.81 1.33 -11.84
N SER A 181 -17.43 0.51 -12.70
CA SER A 181 -18.09 0.99 -13.91
C SER A 181 -19.52 1.44 -13.58
N SER A 182 -19.85 2.69 -13.91
CA SER A 182 -21.24 3.20 -13.92
C SER A 182 -22.11 2.58 -15.04
N LEU A 183 -21.64 1.49 -15.65
CA LEU A 183 -22.29 0.74 -16.71
C LEU A 183 -22.24 -0.74 -16.28
N ASP A 184 -23.42 -1.26 -15.96
CA ASP A 184 -23.76 -2.64 -15.54
C ASP A 184 -22.96 -3.23 -14.36
N SER A 185 -23.55 -3.09 -13.17
CA SER A 185 -23.01 -3.53 -11.86
C SER A 185 -22.66 -5.02 -11.75
N HIS A 186 -23.19 -5.87 -12.64
CA HIS A 186 -22.90 -7.31 -12.64
C HIS A 186 -21.59 -7.67 -13.36
N GLU A 187 -21.12 -6.86 -14.32
CA GLU A 187 -19.83 -7.12 -15.01
C GLU A 187 -18.65 -6.51 -14.24
N ALA A 188 -18.85 -5.43 -13.49
CA ALA A 188 -17.79 -4.76 -12.72
C ALA A 188 -17.07 -5.70 -11.72
N MET A 189 -17.81 -6.55 -11.00
CA MET A 189 -17.24 -7.51 -10.03
C MET A 189 -16.33 -8.54 -10.71
N ALA A 190 -16.68 -8.93 -11.94
CA ALA A 190 -15.94 -9.95 -12.70
C ALA A 190 -14.60 -9.41 -13.23
N THR A 191 -14.44 -8.08 -13.31
CA THR A 191 -13.22 -7.42 -13.80
C THR A 191 -12.20 -7.08 -12.71
N MET A 192 -12.58 -7.12 -11.42
CA MET A 192 -11.67 -6.78 -10.34
C MET A 192 -10.60 -7.87 -10.12
N PRO A 193 -9.31 -7.51 -10.01
CA PRO A 193 -8.26 -8.49 -9.73
C PRO A 193 -8.51 -9.22 -8.39
N PRO A 194 -8.45 -10.57 -8.35
CA PRO A 194 -8.66 -11.32 -7.11
C PRO A 194 -7.70 -10.92 -5.98
N THR A 195 -6.46 -10.56 -6.34
CA THR A 195 -5.46 -9.99 -5.43
C THR A 195 -5.98 -8.73 -4.76
N LEU A 196 -6.59 -7.81 -5.50
CA LEU A 196 -7.10 -6.57 -4.93
C LEU A 196 -8.28 -6.81 -3.98
N LEU A 197 -9.20 -7.72 -4.35
CA LEU A 197 -10.31 -8.13 -3.48
C LEU A 197 -9.81 -8.82 -2.20
N ALA A 198 -8.81 -9.69 -2.31
CA ALA A 198 -8.17 -10.31 -1.15
C ALA A 198 -7.49 -9.27 -0.25
N SER A 199 -6.88 -8.23 -0.84
CA SER A 199 -6.34 -7.09 -0.08
C SER A 199 -7.43 -6.40 0.73
N ALA A 200 -8.56 -6.10 0.09
CA ALA A 200 -9.69 -5.48 0.76
C ALA A 200 -10.20 -6.31 1.94
N ASP A 201 -10.41 -7.62 1.75
CA ASP A 201 -10.85 -8.52 2.83
C ASP A 201 -9.87 -8.54 4.01
N ARG A 202 -8.55 -8.64 3.76
CA ARG A 202 -7.54 -8.65 4.84
C ARG A 202 -7.50 -7.34 5.60
N HIS A 203 -7.56 -6.21 4.90
CA HIS A 203 -7.62 -4.90 5.54
C HIS A 203 -8.91 -4.73 6.35
N LEU A 204 -10.07 -5.10 5.81
CA LEU A 204 -11.35 -5.02 6.52
C LEU A 204 -11.34 -5.85 7.81
N ARG A 205 -10.76 -7.05 7.79
CA ARG A 205 -10.59 -7.87 9.00
C ARG A 205 -9.65 -7.23 10.00
N ALA A 206 -8.52 -6.68 9.56
CA ALA A 206 -7.58 -5.99 10.44
C ALA A 206 -8.24 -4.76 11.11
N LEU A 207 -8.98 -3.95 10.34
CA LEU A 207 -9.74 -2.82 10.86
C LEU A 207 -10.82 -3.27 11.85
N GLU A 208 -11.48 -4.40 11.61
CA GLU A 208 -12.44 -4.99 12.56
C GLU A 208 -11.78 -5.31 13.90
N THR A 209 -10.61 -5.93 13.88
CA THR A 209 -9.83 -6.24 15.09
C THR A 209 -9.39 -4.96 15.79
N PHE A 210 -8.90 -3.95 15.06
CA PHE A 210 -8.46 -2.69 15.65
C PHE A 210 -9.59 -1.94 16.37
N LYS A 211 -10.84 -2.04 15.94
CA LYS A 211 -11.98 -1.46 16.67
C LYS A 211 -12.17 -2.05 18.07
N GLN A 212 -11.67 -3.25 18.32
CA GLN A 212 -11.72 -3.89 19.64
C GLN A 212 -10.63 -3.35 20.58
N GLY A 213 -9.58 -2.73 20.03
CA GLY A 213 -8.51 -2.10 20.78
C GLY A 213 -8.94 -0.77 21.40
N THR A 214 -8.60 -0.55 22.68
CA THR A 214 -8.98 0.66 23.42
C THR A 214 -8.08 1.88 23.16
N ARG A 215 -6.96 1.68 22.45
CA ARG A 215 -5.92 2.70 22.25
C ARG A 215 -6.01 3.43 20.90
N PHE A 216 -6.92 3.00 20.03
CA PHE A 216 -7.05 3.54 18.69
C PHE A 216 -8.29 4.43 18.56
N ASP A 217 -8.26 5.35 17.60
CA ASP A 217 -9.43 6.14 17.24
C ASP A 217 -10.43 5.26 16.48
N VAL A 218 -11.38 4.69 17.24
CA VAL A 218 -12.39 3.77 16.71
C VAL A 218 -13.27 4.43 15.65
N GLU A 219 -13.54 5.74 15.75
CA GLU A 219 -14.38 6.43 14.78
C GLU A 219 -13.63 6.65 13.46
N LEU A 220 -12.36 7.05 13.50
CA LEU A 220 -11.52 7.09 12.30
C LEU A 220 -11.46 5.72 11.61
N ILE A 221 -11.23 4.64 12.38
CA ILE A 221 -11.20 3.27 11.85
C ILE A 221 -12.52 2.91 11.16
N LYS A 222 -13.66 3.19 11.80
CA LYS A 222 -14.98 2.92 11.23
C LYS A 222 -15.18 3.65 9.90
N HIS A 223 -14.81 4.93 9.83
CA HIS A 223 -14.95 5.70 8.60
C HIS A 223 -14.12 5.09 7.44
N ILE A 224 -12.86 4.75 7.68
CA ILE A 224 -12.02 4.10 6.66
C ILE A 224 -12.56 2.71 6.30
N GLN A 225 -13.03 1.94 7.28
CA GLN A 225 -13.67 0.64 7.03
C GLN A 225 -14.90 0.80 6.13
N THR A 226 -15.76 1.79 6.38
CA THR A 226 -16.93 2.09 5.53
C THR A 226 -16.50 2.43 4.11
N CYS A 227 -15.51 3.30 3.92
CA CYS A 227 -15.00 3.65 2.59
C CYS A 227 -14.49 2.43 1.82
N LEU A 228 -13.69 1.58 2.47
CA LEU A 228 -13.14 0.37 1.86
C LEU A 228 -14.25 -0.65 1.55
N SER A 229 -15.18 -0.86 2.49
CA SER A 229 -16.30 -1.81 2.31
C SER A 229 -17.19 -1.39 1.15
N SER A 230 -17.55 -0.10 1.06
CA SER A 230 -18.35 0.43 -0.04
C SER A 230 -17.67 0.26 -1.40
N SER A 231 -16.34 0.36 -1.44
CA SER A 231 -15.57 0.17 -2.67
C SER A 231 -15.42 -1.31 -3.05
N ALA A 232 -15.41 -2.21 -2.07
CA ALA A 232 -15.26 -3.66 -2.28
C ALA A 232 -16.56 -4.38 -2.66
N THR A 233 -17.74 -3.85 -2.31
CA THR A 233 -19.04 -4.52 -2.56
C THR A 233 -19.71 -4.21 -3.91
N LEU A 234 -19.26 -3.16 -4.64
CA LEU A 234 -19.78 -2.66 -5.94
C LEU A 234 -21.27 -2.24 -5.95
N GLY A 235 -21.75 -1.25 -6.72
CA GLY A 235 -21.10 -0.31 -7.65
C GLY A 235 -21.49 1.14 -7.35
N SER A 236 -20.63 2.08 -7.73
CA SER A 236 -20.70 3.51 -7.50
C SER A 236 -20.66 3.94 -6.03
N PRO A 237 -19.50 3.88 -5.34
CA PRO A 237 -19.37 4.43 -3.99
C PRO A 237 -19.73 5.92 -3.95
N GLY A 238 -19.55 6.66 -5.07
CA GLY A 238 -20.01 8.04 -5.20
C GLY A 238 -21.53 8.25 -5.12
N LEU A 239 -22.34 7.19 -5.27
CA LEU A 239 -23.80 7.24 -5.12
C LEU A 239 -24.30 6.71 -3.77
N SER A 240 -23.44 6.07 -2.98
CA SER A 240 -23.80 5.63 -1.63
C SER A 240 -23.89 6.83 -0.69
N SER A 241 -25.08 7.09 -0.15
CA SER A 241 -25.29 8.12 0.88
C SER A 241 -24.36 7.92 2.08
N ASP A 242 -24.00 6.67 2.38
CA ASP A 242 -23.12 6.33 3.50
C ASP A 242 -21.68 6.69 3.22
N TYR A 243 -21.18 6.43 2.01
CA TYR A 243 -19.82 6.81 1.62
C TYR A 243 -19.62 8.33 1.64
N ASN A 244 -20.55 9.08 1.03
CA ASN A 244 -20.49 10.54 1.00
C ASN A 244 -20.61 11.15 2.40
N ARG A 245 -21.49 10.61 3.26
CA ARG A 245 -21.58 11.01 4.66
C ARG A 245 -20.27 10.76 5.41
N THR A 246 -19.67 9.58 5.20
CA THR A 246 -18.38 9.22 5.79
C THR A 246 -17.25 10.14 5.34
N LEU A 247 -17.18 10.50 4.05
CA LEU A 247 -16.20 11.47 3.56
C LEU A 247 -16.36 12.84 4.23
N ASN A 248 -17.60 13.30 4.45
CA ASN A 248 -17.84 14.55 5.17
C ASN A 248 -17.34 14.50 6.62
N GLU A 249 -17.49 13.37 7.31
CA GLU A 249 -16.92 13.19 8.66
C GLU A 249 -15.40 13.10 8.63
N LEU A 250 -14.81 12.45 7.62
CA LEU A 250 -13.37 12.38 7.42
C LEU A 250 -12.74 13.74 7.13
N ALA A 251 -13.48 14.70 6.58
CA ALA A 251 -12.99 16.06 6.34
C ALA A 251 -12.56 16.80 7.64
N PHE A 252 -13.00 16.32 8.81
CA PHE A 252 -12.56 16.83 10.10
C PHE A 252 -11.26 16.19 10.59
N TYR A 253 -10.85 15.04 10.06
CA TYR A 253 -9.64 14.34 10.47
C TYR A 253 -8.46 14.81 9.62
N ARG A 254 -7.45 15.40 10.26
CA ARG A 254 -6.28 15.94 9.56
C ARG A 254 -4.99 15.41 10.16
N TRP A 255 -3.96 15.29 9.33
CA TRP A 255 -2.61 15.04 9.81
C TRP A 255 -2.12 16.20 10.69
N ALA A 256 -1.72 15.88 11.92
CA ALA A 256 -1.12 16.79 12.87
C ALA A 256 0.38 16.47 13.02
N SER A 257 1.21 17.46 12.68
CA SER A 257 2.67 17.36 12.75
C SER A 257 3.19 17.14 14.17
N GLY A 258 4.45 16.73 14.29
CA GLY A 258 5.13 16.58 15.58
C GLY A 258 4.76 15.30 16.33
N GLY A 259 4.41 14.23 15.60
CA GLY A 259 4.16 12.91 16.18
C GLY A 259 2.74 12.69 16.73
N HIS A 260 1.82 13.64 16.50
CA HIS A 260 0.44 13.53 16.98
C HIS A 260 -0.44 12.63 16.10
N GLY A 261 -0.03 12.36 14.86
CA GLY A 261 -0.78 11.52 13.93
C GLY A 261 -2.02 12.23 13.38
N ILE A 262 -3.10 11.48 13.14
CA ILE A 262 -4.35 12.04 12.62
C ILE A 262 -5.23 12.46 13.78
N LEU A 263 -5.67 13.72 13.80
CA LEU A 263 -6.54 14.26 14.83
C LEU A 263 -7.82 14.83 14.23
N ARG A 264 -8.94 14.66 14.94
CA ARG A 264 -10.20 15.31 14.60
C ARG A 264 -10.17 16.79 15.01
N SER A 265 -10.32 17.69 14.03
CA SER A 265 -10.46 19.13 14.22
C SER A 265 -11.85 19.46 14.80
N PRO A 266 -11.94 20.23 15.90
CA PRO A 266 -13.21 20.55 16.53
C PRO A 266 -13.93 21.77 15.94
N LYS A 267 -13.31 22.54 15.01
CA LYS A 267 -13.77 23.90 14.69
C LYS A 267 -14.40 24.07 13.31
N GLN A 268 -13.98 23.34 12.26
CA GLN A 268 -14.61 23.36 10.93
C GLN A 268 -13.95 22.32 10.01
N PRO A 269 -14.69 21.74 9.03
CA PRO A 269 -14.07 20.98 7.95
C PRO A 269 -13.21 21.92 7.10
N VAL A 270 -12.01 21.48 6.73
CA VAL A 270 -10.99 22.35 6.09
C VAL A 270 -11.35 22.70 4.63
N VAL A 271 -12.30 21.98 4.03
CA VAL A 271 -12.76 22.20 2.65
C VAL A 271 -14.29 22.14 2.61
N GLU A 272 -14.93 23.06 1.90
CA GLU A 272 -16.39 23.05 1.73
C GLU A 272 -16.83 21.76 1.02
N SER A 273 -17.70 21.00 1.68
CA SER A 273 -18.22 19.71 1.24
C SER A 273 -18.90 19.72 -0.15
N SER A 274 -19.35 20.90 -0.60
CA SER A 274 -19.92 21.13 -1.93
C SER A 274 -18.93 20.95 -3.09
N GLN A 275 -17.62 21.09 -2.84
CA GLN A 275 -16.58 20.95 -3.87
C GLN A 275 -16.20 19.50 -4.18
N PHE A 276 -16.61 18.54 -3.34
CA PHE A 276 -16.33 17.11 -3.52
C PHE A 276 -17.43 16.37 -4.29
N MET A 277 -18.70 16.79 -4.11
CA MET A 277 -19.87 16.12 -4.70
C MET A 277 -19.95 16.25 -6.24
N ASN A 278 -19.21 17.19 -6.83
CA ASN A 278 -19.22 17.47 -8.28
C ASN A 278 -18.05 16.83 -9.06
N ARG A 279 -17.21 15.99 -8.44
CA ARG A 279 -15.93 15.53 -9.02
C ARG A 279 -15.95 14.16 -9.72
N TYR A 280 -17.11 13.71 -10.19
CA TYR A 280 -17.17 12.61 -11.15
C TYR A 280 -17.63 13.13 -12.52
N PRO A 281 -16.75 13.73 -13.35
CA PRO A 281 -17.12 14.05 -14.72
C PRO A 281 -17.04 12.77 -15.56
N ILE A 282 -18.17 12.39 -16.16
CA ILE A 282 -18.25 11.34 -17.18
C ILE A 282 -17.81 11.97 -18.50
N ASP A 283 -16.51 12.11 -18.73
CA ASP A 283 -15.97 12.62 -20.00
C ASP A 283 -15.13 11.56 -20.72
N SER A 284 -15.18 11.54 -22.06
CA SER A 284 -14.58 10.45 -22.86
C SER A 284 -13.05 10.32 -22.76
N ARG A 285 -12.32 11.40 -22.39
CA ARG A 285 -10.89 11.34 -22.07
C ARG A 285 -10.61 10.54 -20.79
N PHE A 286 -11.53 10.59 -19.81
CA PHE A 286 -11.40 9.81 -18.58
C PHE A 286 -11.45 8.31 -18.85
N LEU A 287 -12.09 7.84 -19.93
CA LEU A 287 -12.18 6.40 -20.24
C LEU A 287 -10.84 5.82 -20.70
N GLN A 288 -10.06 6.55 -21.52
CA GLN A 288 -8.73 6.10 -21.95
C GLN A 288 -7.72 6.13 -20.80
N ASP A 289 -7.73 7.21 -20.00
CA ASP A 289 -6.87 7.31 -18.81
C ASP A 289 -7.22 6.22 -17.79
N ARG A 290 -8.52 5.92 -17.65
CA ARG A 290 -9.00 4.83 -16.78
C ARG A 290 -8.50 3.46 -17.23
N GLN A 291 -8.56 3.13 -18.52
CA GLN A 291 -8.05 1.85 -19.01
C GLN A 291 -6.56 1.70 -18.71
N ALA A 292 -5.76 2.75 -18.90
CA ALA A 292 -4.34 2.72 -18.57
C ALA A 292 -4.10 2.50 -17.06
N ARG A 293 -4.89 3.15 -16.20
CA ARG A 293 -4.83 2.96 -14.74
C ARG A 293 -5.24 1.56 -14.32
N THR A 294 -6.37 1.04 -14.80
CA THR A 294 -6.81 -0.32 -14.46
C THR A 294 -5.82 -1.36 -14.95
N SER A 295 -5.25 -1.19 -16.15
CA SER A 295 -4.20 -2.09 -16.66
C SER A 295 -2.90 -2.04 -15.85
N ALA A 296 -2.53 -0.87 -15.28
CA ALA A 296 -1.40 -0.78 -14.37
C ALA A 296 -1.67 -1.52 -13.05
N ILE A 297 -2.87 -1.37 -12.48
CA ILE A 297 -3.30 -2.09 -11.28
C ILE A 297 -3.37 -3.60 -11.53
N GLU A 298 -3.91 -4.03 -12.67
CA GLU A 298 -3.96 -5.44 -13.07
C GLU A 298 -2.57 -6.06 -13.16
N ARG A 299 -1.58 -5.30 -13.66
CA ARG A 299 -0.21 -5.78 -13.80
C ARG A 299 0.40 -6.14 -12.46
N ILE A 300 0.39 -5.24 -11.48
CA ILE A 300 0.90 -5.50 -10.14
C ILE A 300 0.07 -6.55 -9.37
N CYS A 301 -1.22 -6.69 -9.70
CA CYS A 301 -2.08 -7.70 -9.10
C CYS A 301 -1.87 -9.10 -9.70
N SER A 302 -1.15 -9.22 -10.81
CA SER A 302 -0.90 -10.47 -11.50
C SER A 302 -0.05 -11.41 -10.65
N PRO A 303 -0.43 -12.70 -10.52
CA PRO A 303 0.42 -13.69 -9.86
C PRO A 303 1.82 -13.79 -10.47
N ASN A 304 1.95 -13.49 -11.77
CA ASN A 304 3.21 -13.57 -12.51
C ASN A 304 4.08 -12.31 -12.34
N ALA A 305 3.57 -11.24 -11.73
CA ALA A 305 4.36 -10.06 -11.44
C ALA A 305 5.25 -10.24 -10.22
N ARG A 306 4.91 -11.20 -9.35
CA ARG A 306 5.63 -11.44 -8.09
C ARG A 306 7.03 -11.99 -8.30
N ILE A 307 7.97 -11.52 -7.47
CA ILE A 307 9.34 -12.03 -7.43
C ILE A 307 9.37 -13.32 -6.60
N CYS A 308 8.71 -13.33 -5.44
CA CYS A 308 8.60 -14.51 -4.59
C CYS A 308 7.17 -15.09 -4.59
N GLN A 309 7.00 -16.27 -4.01
CA GLN A 309 5.66 -16.82 -3.83
C GLN A 309 4.90 -16.04 -2.74
N PRO A 310 3.56 -15.89 -2.87
CA PRO A 310 2.73 -15.33 -1.82
C PRO A 310 3.00 -16.00 -0.47
N GLY A 311 3.11 -15.22 0.60
CA GLY A 311 3.52 -15.74 1.90
C GLY A 311 4.96 -15.42 2.31
N CYS A 312 5.70 -14.74 1.44
CA CYS A 312 7.06 -14.26 1.72
C CYS A 312 7.12 -12.74 1.85
N PHE A 313 8.01 -12.24 2.70
CA PHE A 313 8.39 -10.84 2.77
C PHE A 313 9.21 -10.46 1.54
N GLU A 314 8.72 -9.49 0.77
CA GLU A 314 9.30 -9.05 -0.50
C GLU A 314 9.65 -7.56 -0.44
N LEU A 315 10.59 -7.12 -1.27
CA LEU A 315 10.94 -5.70 -1.39
C LEU A 315 9.84 -4.93 -2.14
N SER A 316 9.54 -5.39 -3.36
CA SER A 316 8.52 -4.85 -4.26
C SER A 316 8.01 -5.95 -5.20
N ILE A 317 6.86 -5.73 -5.82
CA ILE A 317 6.31 -6.60 -6.87
C ILE A 317 6.91 -6.22 -8.22
N GLU A 318 6.90 -4.93 -8.57
CA GLU A 318 7.59 -4.44 -9.78
C GLU A 318 8.99 -3.91 -9.38
N LEU A 319 10.02 -4.31 -10.12
CA LEU A 319 11.37 -3.75 -9.96
C LEU A 319 11.34 -2.29 -10.46
N PHE A 320 11.82 -1.37 -9.62
CA PHE A 320 11.89 0.08 -9.89
C PHE A 320 12.69 0.41 -11.16
#